data_AF-A0AA37GGS2-F1
#
_entry.id   AF-A0AA37GGS2-F1
#
_cell.length_a   1.000
_cell.length_b   1.000
_cell.length_c   1.000
_cell.angle_alpha   90.00
_cell.angle_beta   90.00
_cell.angle_gamma   90.00
#
_symmetry.space_group_name_H-M   'P 1'
#
loop_
_entity.id
_entity.type
_entity.pdbx_description
1 polymer ?
#
loop_
_entity_poly.entity_id
_entity_poly.type
_entity_poly.pdbx_seq_one_letter_code
_entity_poly.pdbx_strand_id
1 'polypeptide(L)'
;MGGLERRSFITSQERGSAPEVPWHIHGQGILSLMRARGDRQLYTRTGRQIFWVMHNMLQVQHTITNTPCPPEFDHWLNIIEQTLHPVEALFLQIGRYISSACSLLSRLMPITRSGDTKRACAEYEQLLSECDQAELVMSEWMQAAPEYQIDPAPVYDYFWNSWRSARIKLHHMVILLTNLVEHAPGCPYNPHALQTRRDLCMEVIAASGRDVVDGIPRSLGGKARDTDPHAPTAYFDAVRLIWPLSHLYVIPTTPSHLRVAAREALLRIGREKGILTALTPRAGGAHFPPETLKGIPVDELDDSEGYLPNIVIKAGAKGPGAKL
;
A
#
# COMPACT_ATOMS: atom_id res chain seq x y z
N MET A 1 -20.81 8.97 13.97
CA MET A 1 -20.24 8.93 12.61
C MET A 1 -18.84 8.34 12.74
N GLY A 2 -18.58 7.17 12.15
CA GLY A 2 -17.27 6.52 12.21
C GLY A 2 -16.44 6.92 10.99
N GLY A 3 -15.35 7.65 11.21
CA GLY A 3 -14.43 8.05 10.15
C GLY A 3 -13.05 7.43 10.39
N LEU A 4 -12.36 7.08 9.30
CA LEU A 4 -10.91 6.95 9.35
C LEU A 4 -10.35 8.37 9.46
N GLU A 5 -10.18 8.89 10.67
CA GLU A 5 -9.48 10.17 10.86
C GLU A 5 -8.04 10.08 10.32
N ARG A 6 -7.47 11.22 9.91
CA ARG A 6 -6.05 11.28 9.48
C ARG A 6 -5.17 10.85 10.66
N ARG A 7 -4.74 9.60 10.67
CA ARG A 7 -3.76 9.11 11.66
C ARG A 7 -2.42 9.81 11.43
N SER A 8 -2.02 10.61 12.39
CA SER A 8 -0.76 11.36 12.39
C SER A 8 -0.10 11.09 13.71
N PHE A 9 1.15 10.64 13.71
CA PHE A 9 1.93 10.50 14.93
C PHE A 9 2.50 11.84 15.43
N ILE A 10 2.22 12.93 14.70
CA ILE A 10 2.66 14.30 14.99
C ILE A 10 1.46 15.15 15.37
N THR A 11 1.58 15.90 16.46
CA THR A 11 0.58 16.83 16.99
C THR A 11 0.46 18.11 16.14
N SER A 12 -0.63 18.88 16.30
CA SER A 12 -0.80 20.17 15.61
C SER A 12 0.28 21.21 15.98
N GLN A 13 0.86 21.11 17.17
CA GLN A 13 1.95 21.98 17.65
C GLN A 13 3.29 21.69 16.96
N GLU A 14 3.57 20.42 16.65
CA GLU A 14 4.79 19.99 15.97
C GLU A 14 4.73 20.13 14.44
N ARG A 15 3.53 20.33 13.88
CA ARG A 15 3.28 20.33 12.43
C ARG A 15 4.04 21.44 11.69
N GLY A 16 4.39 22.55 12.34
CA GLY A 16 4.95 23.73 11.67
C GLY A 16 4.03 24.26 10.55
N SER A 17 4.33 25.42 9.97
CA SER A 17 3.52 26.02 8.89
C SER A 17 3.79 25.40 7.52
N ALA A 18 3.88 24.07 7.43
CA ALA A 18 4.05 23.38 6.15
C ALA A 18 2.70 23.23 5.44
N PRO A 19 2.57 23.64 4.16
CA PRO A 19 1.32 23.52 3.41
C PRO A 19 0.90 22.06 3.22
N GLU A 20 -0.40 21.82 3.09
CA GLU A 20 -0.96 20.51 2.74
C GLU A 20 -0.29 19.98 1.45
N VAL A 21 0.28 18.79 1.52
CA VAL A 21 1.42 18.41 0.68
C VAL A 21 1.07 18.22 -0.82
N PRO A 22 1.91 18.70 -1.76
CA PRO A 22 1.62 18.79 -3.21
C PRO A 22 1.93 17.51 -4.02
N TRP A 23 1.76 16.30 -3.45
CA TRP A 23 2.15 15.04 -4.13
C TRP A 23 1.53 14.86 -5.53
N HIS A 24 0.36 15.45 -5.79
CA HIS A 24 -0.23 15.48 -7.13
C HIS A 24 0.66 16.19 -8.17
N ILE A 25 1.40 17.25 -7.77
CA ILE A 25 2.31 18.01 -8.64
C ILE A 25 3.50 17.14 -9.01
N HIS A 26 4.05 16.40 -8.05
CA HIS A 26 5.15 15.47 -8.29
C HIS A 26 4.75 14.36 -9.27
N GLY A 27 3.57 13.75 -9.09
CA GLY A 27 3.05 12.77 -10.05
C GLY A 27 2.86 13.34 -11.46
N GLN A 28 2.29 14.53 -11.58
CA GLN A 28 2.14 15.21 -12.89
C GLN A 28 3.49 15.51 -13.54
N GLY A 29 4.49 15.92 -12.76
CA GLY A 29 5.86 16.14 -13.22
C GLY A 29 6.53 14.85 -13.72
N ILE A 30 6.41 13.75 -12.96
CA ILE A 30 6.95 12.44 -13.36
C ILE A 30 6.28 11.95 -14.64
N LEU A 31 4.95 12.01 -14.73
CA LEU A 31 4.23 11.59 -15.93
C LEU A 31 4.62 12.44 -17.16
N SER A 32 4.78 13.75 -16.99
CA SER A 32 5.23 14.65 -18.05
C SER A 32 6.66 14.31 -18.50
N LEU A 33 7.55 13.96 -17.58
CA LEU A 33 8.91 13.51 -17.88
C LEU A 33 8.92 12.17 -18.63
N MET A 34 8.07 11.22 -18.24
CA MET A 34 7.92 9.95 -18.95
C MET A 34 7.45 10.17 -20.39
N ARG A 35 6.44 11.03 -20.59
CA ARG A 35 5.94 11.42 -21.92
C ARG A 35 7.03 12.12 -22.74
N ALA A 36 7.77 13.06 -22.16
CA ALA A 36 8.82 13.80 -22.86
C ALA A 36 9.98 12.91 -23.32
N ARG A 37 10.31 11.85 -22.55
CA ARG A 37 11.32 10.87 -22.93
C ARG A 37 10.88 9.96 -24.09
N GLY A 38 9.56 9.80 -24.28
CA GLY A 38 8.95 9.06 -25.38
C GLY A 38 9.24 7.56 -25.37
N ASP A 39 8.70 6.85 -26.36
CA ASP A 39 8.73 5.38 -26.40
C ASP A 39 10.14 4.81 -26.65
N ARG A 40 11.03 5.58 -27.28
CA ARG A 40 12.41 5.15 -27.58
C ARG A 40 13.18 4.70 -26.35
N GLN A 41 12.90 5.29 -25.19
CA GLN A 41 13.56 4.91 -23.94
C GLN A 41 13.28 3.44 -23.56
N LEU A 42 12.11 2.91 -23.93
CA LEU A 42 11.65 1.56 -23.58
C LEU A 42 12.39 0.47 -24.36
N TYR A 43 13.19 0.84 -25.36
CA TYR A 43 14.05 -0.09 -26.11
C TYR A 43 15.49 -0.11 -25.57
N THR A 44 15.77 0.63 -24.49
CA THR A 44 17.12 0.71 -23.90
C THR A 44 17.10 0.25 -22.45
N ARG A 45 18.16 -0.44 -22.01
CA ARG A 45 18.30 -0.91 -20.62
C ARG A 45 18.17 0.23 -19.61
N THR A 46 18.89 1.33 -19.82
CA THR A 46 18.86 2.49 -18.91
C THR A 46 17.48 3.16 -18.89
N GLY A 47 16.83 3.28 -20.05
CA GLY A 47 15.49 3.84 -20.12
C GLY A 47 14.46 2.99 -19.38
N ARG A 48 14.53 1.66 -19.48
CA ARG A 48 13.65 0.75 -18.72
C ARG A 48 13.85 0.81 -17.22
N GLN A 49 15.09 0.89 -16.74
CA GLN A 49 15.36 1.04 -15.31
C GLN A 49 14.70 2.29 -14.74
N ILE A 50 14.78 3.41 -15.48
CA ILE A 50 14.12 4.67 -15.09
C ILE A 50 12.60 4.53 -15.18
N PHE A 51 12.09 3.91 -16.24
CA PHE A 51 10.67 3.66 -16.44
C PHE A 51 10.07 2.91 -15.26
N TRP A 52 10.64 1.78 -14.85
CA TRP A 52 10.06 0.94 -13.79
C TRP A 52 9.94 1.67 -12.45
N VAL A 53 10.94 2.49 -12.10
CA VAL A 53 10.90 3.33 -10.90
C VAL A 53 9.80 4.38 -10.99
N MET A 54 9.77 5.15 -12.08
CA MET A 54 8.78 6.22 -12.27
C MET A 54 7.35 5.67 -12.37
N HIS A 55 7.17 4.60 -13.13
CA HIS A 55 5.89 3.91 -13.30
C HIS A 55 5.35 3.40 -11.96
N ASN A 56 6.17 2.69 -11.17
CA ASN A 56 5.71 2.19 -9.87
C ASN A 56 5.38 3.33 -8.89
N MET A 57 6.18 4.41 -8.85
CA MET A 57 5.86 5.59 -8.02
C MET A 57 4.49 6.18 -8.37
N LEU A 58 4.17 6.30 -9.66
CA LEU A 58 2.87 6.76 -10.12
C LEU A 58 1.76 5.76 -9.76
N GLN A 59 1.98 4.46 -9.94
CA GLN A 59 1.01 3.43 -9.58
C GLN A 59 0.68 3.44 -8.08
N VAL A 60 1.68 3.62 -7.22
CA VAL A 60 1.48 3.81 -5.78
C VAL A 60 0.63 5.05 -5.51
N GLN A 61 0.91 6.18 -6.16
CA GLN A 61 0.11 7.40 -6.03
C GLN A 61 -1.35 7.19 -6.47
N HIS A 62 -1.58 6.55 -7.62
CA HIS A 62 -2.92 6.25 -8.15
C HIS A 62 -3.68 5.30 -7.22
N THR A 63 -3.00 4.29 -6.70
CA THR A 63 -3.53 3.39 -5.67
C THR A 63 -3.96 4.18 -4.44
N ILE A 64 -3.11 5.05 -3.89
CA ILE A 64 -3.41 5.86 -2.69
C ILE A 64 -4.62 6.78 -2.94
N THR A 65 -4.66 7.43 -4.10
CA THR A 65 -5.70 8.41 -4.45
C THR A 65 -6.99 7.79 -4.98
N ASN A 66 -7.03 6.48 -5.22
CA ASN A 66 -8.17 5.76 -5.81
C ASN A 66 -8.52 6.33 -7.19
N THR A 67 -7.51 6.63 -8.00
CA THR A 67 -7.69 7.10 -9.37
C THR A 67 -7.20 6.03 -10.33
N PRO A 68 -7.78 5.92 -11.54
CA PRO A 68 -7.26 5.00 -12.54
C PRO A 68 -5.83 5.40 -12.93
N CYS A 69 -5.03 4.42 -13.35
CA CYS A 69 -3.73 4.72 -13.94
C CYS A 69 -3.92 5.45 -15.29
N PRO A 70 -2.92 6.24 -15.75
CA PRO A 70 -2.97 6.88 -17.05
C PRO A 70 -3.11 5.85 -18.19
N PRO A 71 -3.91 6.13 -19.23
CA PRO A 71 -4.12 5.19 -20.33
C PRO A 71 -2.84 4.85 -21.10
N GLU A 72 -1.82 5.72 -21.06
CA GLU A 72 -0.52 5.45 -21.68
C GLU A 72 0.26 4.30 -21.02
N PHE A 73 -0.10 3.90 -19.79
CA PHE A 73 0.58 2.81 -19.10
C PHE A 73 0.42 1.50 -19.88
N ASP A 74 -0.78 1.19 -20.37
CA ASP A 74 -1.01 -0.03 -21.15
C ASP A 74 -0.18 -0.03 -22.43
N HIS A 75 -0.11 1.11 -23.12
CA HIS A 75 0.75 1.29 -24.30
C HIS A 75 2.23 1.00 -23.98
N TRP A 76 2.76 1.60 -22.91
CA TRP A 76 4.16 1.39 -22.52
C TRP A 76 4.46 -0.03 -22.04
N LEU A 77 3.56 -0.64 -21.28
CA LEU A 77 3.69 -2.03 -20.83
C LEU A 77 3.65 -3.00 -22.02
N ASN A 78 2.82 -2.73 -23.03
CA ASN A 78 2.78 -3.53 -24.26
C ASN A 78 4.06 -3.42 -25.09
N ILE A 79 4.69 -2.23 -25.16
CA ILE A 79 6.01 -2.08 -25.80
C ILE A 79 7.07 -2.93 -25.08
N ILE A 80 7.06 -2.91 -23.74
CA ILE A 80 8.02 -3.69 -22.94
C ILE A 80 7.76 -5.19 -23.14
N GLU A 81 6.51 -5.64 -23.13
CA GLU A 81 6.16 -7.04 -23.35
C GLU A 81 6.72 -7.59 -24.67
N GLN A 82 6.63 -6.82 -25.77
CA GLN A 82 7.14 -7.22 -27.09
C GLN A 82 8.64 -7.50 -27.10
N THR A 83 9.38 -6.92 -26.16
CA THR A 83 10.84 -7.01 -26.08
C THR A 83 11.28 -7.33 -24.65
N LEU A 84 10.49 -8.17 -23.96
CA LEU A 84 10.62 -8.41 -22.53
C LEU A 84 11.96 -9.08 -22.19
N HIS A 85 12.71 -8.47 -21.28
CA HIS A 85 13.82 -9.17 -20.65
C HIS A 85 13.29 -10.01 -19.49
N PRO A 86 13.78 -11.26 -19.28
CA PRO A 86 13.26 -12.15 -18.23
C PRO A 86 13.21 -11.48 -16.85
N VAL A 87 14.27 -10.74 -16.47
CA VAL A 87 14.35 -10.02 -15.18
C VAL A 87 13.26 -8.98 -14.95
N GLU A 88 12.52 -8.60 -15.99
CA GLU A 88 11.44 -7.60 -15.93
C GLU A 88 10.04 -8.23 -15.90
N ALA A 89 9.95 -9.56 -16.03
CA ALA A 89 8.67 -10.27 -16.10
C ALA A 89 7.81 -9.99 -14.86
N LEU A 90 8.42 -10.01 -13.66
CA LEU A 90 7.71 -9.64 -12.43
C LEU A 90 7.16 -8.21 -12.47
N PHE A 91 7.96 -7.25 -12.92
CA PHE A 91 7.57 -5.84 -12.93
C PHE A 91 6.41 -5.59 -13.89
N LEU A 92 6.41 -6.25 -15.05
CA LEU A 92 5.32 -6.19 -16.01
C LEU A 92 4.01 -6.70 -15.40
N GLN A 93 4.06 -7.86 -14.74
CA GLN A 93 2.84 -8.48 -14.17
C GLN A 93 2.30 -7.71 -12.98
N ILE A 94 3.17 -7.27 -12.07
CA ILE A 94 2.77 -6.39 -10.97
C ILE A 94 2.22 -5.07 -11.52
N GLY A 95 2.86 -4.51 -12.57
CA GLY A 95 2.38 -3.34 -13.27
C GLY A 95 0.93 -3.51 -13.76
N ARG A 96 0.64 -4.60 -14.47
CA ARG A 96 -0.71 -4.91 -14.95
C ARG A 96 -1.72 -5.09 -13.82
N TYR A 97 -1.36 -5.86 -12.79
CA TYR A 97 -2.24 -6.04 -11.63
C TYR A 97 -2.60 -4.71 -10.97
N ILE A 98 -1.61 -3.84 -10.72
CA ILE A 98 -1.86 -2.57 -10.04
C ILE A 98 -2.69 -1.63 -10.93
N SER A 99 -2.51 -1.65 -12.25
CA SER A 99 -3.39 -0.91 -13.18
C SER A 99 -4.85 -1.36 -13.07
N SER A 100 -5.10 -2.67 -13.06
CA SER A 100 -6.44 -3.23 -12.83
C SER A 100 -7.00 -2.86 -11.46
N ALA A 101 -6.19 -2.97 -10.40
CA ALA A 101 -6.58 -2.57 -9.05
C ALA A 101 -6.93 -1.08 -8.96
N CYS A 102 -6.15 -0.19 -9.60
CA CYS A 102 -6.44 1.24 -9.64
C CYS A 102 -7.77 1.54 -10.36
N SER A 103 -8.05 0.86 -11.47
CA SER A 103 -9.33 0.95 -12.17
C SER A 103 -10.50 0.56 -11.25
N LEU A 104 -10.40 -0.60 -10.60
CA LEU A 104 -11.40 -1.09 -9.64
C LEU A 104 -11.59 -0.13 -8.46
N LEU A 105 -10.50 0.31 -7.83
CA LEU A 105 -10.53 1.25 -6.70
C LEU A 105 -11.24 2.55 -7.06
N SER A 106 -11.04 3.05 -8.30
CA SER A 106 -11.71 4.28 -8.77
C SER A 106 -13.23 4.14 -8.92
N ARG A 107 -13.72 2.92 -9.12
CA ARG A 107 -15.16 2.60 -9.20
C ARG A 107 -15.75 2.25 -7.84
N LEU A 108 -15.02 1.48 -7.03
CA LEU A 108 -15.43 1.07 -5.69
C LEU A 108 -15.54 2.25 -4.73
N MET A 109 -14.55 3.15 -4.75
CA MET A 109 -14.47 4.28 -3.81
C MET A 109 -15.72 5.18 -3.81
N PRO A 110 -16.24 5.69 -4.95
CA PRO A 110 -17.44 6.52 -4.93
C PRO A 110 -18.69 5.75 -4.45
N ILE A 111 -18.82 4.45 -4.78
CA ILE A 111 -19.96 3.62 -4.35
C ILE A 111 -19.95 3.46 -2.82
N THR A 112 -18.85 2.99 -2.25
CA THR A 112 -18.75 2.72 -0.81
C THR A 112 -18.75 3.99 0.02
N ARG A 113 -18.13 5.08 -0.47
CA ARG A 113 -18.11 6.36 0.24
C ARG A 113 -19.48 7.04 0.29
N SER A 114 -20.26 6.94 -0.79
CA SER A 114 -21.60 7.54 -0.83
C SER A 114 -22.67 6.69 -0.15
N GLY A 115 -22.40 5.40 0.09
CA GLY A 115 -23.40 4.46 0.60
C GLY A 115 -24.49 4.13 -0.43
N ASP A 116 -24.18 4.21 -1.72
CA ASP A 116 -25.13 3.93 -2.79
C ASP A 116 -25.42 2.42 -2.90
N THR A 117 -26.35 1.95 -2.06
CA THR A 117 -26.77 0.54 -2.00
C THR A 117 -27.35 0.04 -3.31
N LYS A 118 -28.05 0.89 -4.07
CA LYS A 118 -28.65 0.51 -5.36
C LYS A 118 -27.56 0.19 -6.37
N ARG A 119 -26.60 1.11 -6.53
CA ARG A 119 -25.47 0.93 -7.44
C ARG A 119 -24.56 -0.20 -6.97
N ALA A 120 -24.35 -0.33 -5.66
CA ALA A 120 -23.59 -1.43 -5.08
C ALA A 120 -24.20 -2.79 -5.47
N CYS A 121 -25.50 -2.98 -5.28
CA CYS A 121 -26.18 -4.21 -5.68
C CYS A 121 -26.12 -4.47 -7.19
N ALA A 122 -26.27 -3.42 -8.01
CA ALA A 122 -26.30 -3.55 -9.47
C ALA A 122 -24.92 -3.89 -10.08
N GLU A 123 -23.84 -3.35 -9.53
CA GLU A 123 -22.47 -3.57 -10.03
C GLU A 123 -21.73 -4.69 -9.28
N TYR A 124 -22.30 -5.27 -8.23
CA TYR A 124 -21.61 -6.18 -7.31
C TYR A 124 -20.92 -7.35 -8.02
N GLU A 125 -21.66 -8.13 -8.80
CA GLU A 125 -21.12 -9.32 -9.49
C GLU A 125 -20.02 -8.95 -10.48
N GLN A 126 -20.20 -7.87 -11.23
CA GLN A 126 -19.20 -7.40 -12.19
C GLN A 126 -17.92 -6.98 -11.49
N LEU A 127 -18.01 -6.16 -10.43
CA LEU A 127 -16.86 -5.68 -9.67
C LEU A 127 -16.10 -6.84 -8.99
N LEU A 128 -16.83 -7.84 -8.48
CA LEU A 128 -16.22 -9.05 -7.95
C LEU A 128 -15.53 -9.88 -9.02
N SER A 129 -16.17 -10.10 -10.17
CA SER A 129 -15.59 -10.86 -11.27
C SER A 129 -14.30 -10.22 -11.79
N GLU A 130 -14.26 -8.89 -11.92
CA GLU A 130 -13.05 -8.17 -12.31
C GLU A 130 -11.93 -8.28 -11.25
N CYS A 131 -12.28 -8.22 -9.96
CA CYS A 131 -11.32 -8.44 -8.87
C CYS A 131 -10.77 -9.88 -8.89
N ASP A 132 -11.64 -10.88 -9.02
CA ASP A 132 -11.28 -12.30 -9.07
C ASP A 132 -10.42 -12.60 -10.31
N GLN A 133 -10.71 -11.96 -11.45
CA GLN A 133 -9.89 -12.09 -12.66
C GLN A 133 -8.48 -11.54 -12.46
N ALA A 134 -8.33 -10.38 -11.81
CA ALA A 134 -7.02 -9.81 -11.53
C ALA A 134 -6.19 -10.71 -10.59
N GLU A 135 -6.84 -11.29 -9.57
CA GLU A 135 -6.21 -12.28 -8.68
C GLU A 135 -5.82 -13.57 -9.42
N LEU A 136 -6.71 -14.09 -10.27
CA LEU A 136 -6.48 -15.32 -11.03
C LEU A 136 -5.28 -15.16 -11.96
N VAL A 137 -5.22 -14.08 -12.75
CA VAL A 137 -4.11 -13.81 -13.68
C VAL A 137 -2.76 -13.76 -12.95
N MET A 138 -2.72 -13.07 -11.79
CA MET A 138 -1.50 -13.00 -11.01
C MET A 138 -1.14 -14.37 -10.41
N SER A 139 -2.12 -15.12 -9.91
CA SER A 139 -1.93 -16.46 -9.34
C SER A 139 -1.39 -17.46 -10.37
N GLU A 140 -2.00 -17.51 -11.55
CA GLU A 140 -1.56 -18.37 -12.66
C GLU A 140 -0.14 -18.02 -13.10
N TRP A 141 0.18 -16.72 -13.20
CA TRP A 141 1.53 -16.28 -13.52
C TRP A 141 2.54 -16.70 -12.44
N MET A 142 2.21 -16.51 -11.16
CA MET A 142 3.09 -16.93 -10.06
C MET A 142 3.33 -18.45 -10.07
N GLN A 143 2.32 -19.26 -10.37
CA GLN A 143 2.46 -20.71 -10.50
C GLN A 143 3.36 -21.10 -11.68
N ALA A 144 3.25 -20.38 -12.80
CA ALA A 144 4.06 -20.63 -13.99
C ALA A 144 5.51 -20.13 -13.86
N ALA A 145 5.78 -19.19 -12.95
CA ALA A 145 7.08 -18.54 -12.79
C ALA A 145 7.56 -18.54 -11.32
N PRO A 146 7.73 -19.71 -10.68
CA PRO A 146 8.09 -19.83 -9.27
C PRO A 146 9.46 -19.21 -8.93
N GLU A 147 10.35 -19.05 -9.91
CA GLU A 147 11.68 -18.46 -9.74
C GLU A 147 11.65 -17.01 -9.27
N TYR A 148 10.56 -16.26 -9.51
CA TYR A 148 10.41 -14.87 -9.04
C TYR A 148 9.93 -14.77 -7.59
N GLN A 149 9.65 -15.92 -6.95
CA GLN A 149 9.21 -16.01 -5.55
C GLN A 149 10.35 -16.32 -4.58
N ILE A 150 11.54 -16.69 -5.07
CA ILE A 150 12.65 -17.18 -4.24
C ILE A 150 13.77 -16.13 -4.15
N ASP A 151 14.15 -15.78 -2.92
CA ASP A 151 15.25 -14.86 -2.58
C ASP A 151 15.36 -13.61 -3.49
N PRO A 152 14.27 -12.81 -3.59
CA PRO A 152 14.27 -11.62 -4.42
C PRO A 152 15.32 -10.62 -3.96
N ALA A 153 16.21 -10.20 -4.87
CA ALA A 153 17.04 -9.01 -4.64
C ALA A 153 16.16 -7.81 -4.21
N PRO A 154 16.68 -6.81 -3.47
CA PRO A 154 15.87 -5.74 -2.85
C PRO A 154 14.95 -4.95 -3.80
N VAL A 155 15.29 -4.91 -5.10
CA VAL A 155 14.42 -4.32 -6.13
C VAL A 155 13.11 -5.08 -6.28
N TYR A 156 13.13 -6.41 -6.25
CA TYR A 156 11.93 -7.24 -6.39
C TYR A 156 11.03 -7.13 -5.15
N ASP A 157 11.61 -7.02 -3.95
CA ASP A 157 10.84 -6.79 -2.71
C ASP A 157 10.01 -5.50 -2.76
N TYR A 158 10.57 -4.45 -3.34
CA TYR A 158 9.84 -3.18 -3.53
C TYR A 158 8.60 -3.36 -4.40
N PHE A 159 8.71 -4.10 -5.52
CA PHE A 159 7.57 -4.38 -6.39
C PHE A 159 6.57 -5.32 -5.72
N TRP A 160 7.04 -6.39 -5.08
CA TRP A 160 6.19 -7.30 -4.33
C TRP A 160 5.38 -6.58 -3.25
N ASN A 161 6.02 -5.67 -2.50
CA ASN A 161 5.33 -4.87 -1.50
C ASN A 161 4.35 -3.86 -2.11
N SER A 162 4.63 -3.35 -3.31
CA SER A 162 3.67 -2.51 -4.06
C SER A 162 2.41 -3.31 -4.44
N TRP A 163 2.59 -4.52 -4.95
CA TRP A 163 1.50 -5.44 -5.26
C TRP A 163 0.67 -5.79 -4.00
N ARG A 164 1.33 -6.21 -2.92
CA ARG A 164 0.67 -6.54 -1.64
C ARG A 164 -0.13 -5.35 -1.10
N SER A 165 0.43 -4.13 -1.21
CA SER A 165 -0.27 -2.91 -0.78
C SER A 165 -1.55 -2.65 -1.57
N ALA A 166 -1.48 -2.75 -2.89
CA ALA A 166 -2.65 -2.60 -3.77
C ALA A 166 -3.69 -3.69 -3.48
N ARG A 167 -3.24 -4.94 -3.29
CA ARG A 167 -4.07 -6.10 -2.94
C ARG A 167 -4.80 -5.91 -1.62
N ILE A 168 -4.11 -5.54 -0.55
CA ILE A 168 -4.73 -5.25 0.76
C ILE A 168 -5.82 -4.19 0.62
N LYS A 169 -5.54 -3.11 -0.10
CA LYS A 169 -6.49 -2.02 -0.29
C LYS A 169 -7.70 -2.45 -1.12
N LEU A 170 -7.48 -3.18 -2.21
CA LEU A 170 -8.56 -3.67 -3.07
C LEU A 170 -9.51 -4.59 -2.29
N HIS A 171 -8.97 -5.58 -1.57
CA HIS A 171 -9.79 -6.52 -0.78
C HIS A 171 -10.49 -5.82 0.39
N HIS A 172 -9.88 -4.79 1.00
CA HIS A 172 -10.58 -3.95 1.97
C HIS A 172 -11.81 -3.27 1.33
N MET A 173 -11.65 -2.68 0.13
CA MET A 173 -12.75 -2.04 -0.57
C MET A 173 -13.84 -3.03 -1.01
N VAL A 174 -13.48 -4.29 -1.31
CA VAL A 174 -14.44 -5.36 -1.59
C VAL A 174 -15.25 -5.72 -0.34
N ILE A 175 -14.64 -5.77 0.84
CA ILE A 175 -15.37 -5.95 2.12
C ILE A 175 -16.37 -4.81 2.32
N LEU A 176 -15.94 -3.56 2.11
CA LEU A 176 -16.81 -2.39 2.22
C LEU A 176 -18.01 -2.46 1.27
N LEU A 177 -17.79 -2.85 0.00
CA LEU A 177 -18.85 -3.05 -0.97
C LEU A 177 -19.81 -4.17 -0.53
N THR A 178 -19.26 -5.29 -0.06
CA THR A 178 -20.03 -6.46 0.39
C THR A 178 -20.93 -6.10 1.57
N ASN A 179 -20.42 -5.34 2.53
CA ASN A 179 -21.20 -4.84 3.67
C ASN A 179 -22.36 -3.94 3.23
N LEU A 180 -22.11 -3.06 2.25
CA LEU A 180 -23.14 -2.18 1.71
C LEU A 180 -24.25 -2.96 1.00
N VAL A 181 -23.89 -4.01 0.25
CA VAL A 181 -24.83 -4.91 -0.42
C VAL A 181 -25.66 -5.70 0.60
N GLU A 182 -25.03 -6.23 1.64
CA GLU A 182 -25.72 -6.99 2.70
C GLU A 182 -26.80 -6.16 3.40
N HIS A 183 -26.58 -4.85 3.55
CA HIS A 183 -27.50 -3.94 4.21
C HIS A 183 -28.42 -3.18 3.24
N ALA A 184 -28.40 -3.53 1.95
CA ALA A 184 -29.33 -2.98 0.99
C ALA A 184 -30.77 -3.50 1.24
N PRO A 185 -31.80 -2.65 1.10
CA PRO A 185 -33.19 -3.09 1.18
C PRO A 185 -33.49 -4.16 0.12
N GLY A 186 -33.97 -5.33 0.56
CA GLY A 186 -34.27 -6.44 -0.36
C GLY A 186 -33.04 -7.03 -1.03
N CYS A 187 -31.89 -7.06 -0.32
CA CYS A 187 -30.64 -7.66 -0.81
C CYS A 187 -30.90 -8.97 -1.58
N PRO A 188 -30.51 -9.05 -2.86
CA PRO A 188 -30.82 -10.21 -3.71
C PRO A 188 -29.84 -11.37 -3.50
N TYR A 189 -28.78 -11.17 -2.71
CA TYR A 189 -27.68 -12.12 -2.55
C TYR A 189 -27.84 -12.97 -1.29
N ASN A 190 -27.36 -14.21 -1.37
CA ASN A 190 -27.36 -15.12 -0.23
C ASN A 190 -26.41 -14.61 0.88
N PRO A 191 -26.88 -14.43 2.14
CA PRO A 191 -26.04 -13.98 3.25
C PRO A 191 -24.78 -14.83 3.48
N HIS A 192 -24.87 -16.14 3.29
CA HIS A 192 -23.71 -17.03 3.41
C HIS A 192 -22.66 -16.72 2.34
N ALA A 193 -23.07 -16.44 1.11
CA ALA A 193 -22.14 -16.09 0.03
C ALA A 193 -21.41 -14.76 0.31
N LEU A 194 -22.13 -13.78 0.87
CA LEU A 194 -21.55 -12.51 1.30
C LEU A 194 -20.55 -12.72 2.45
N GLN A 195 -20.86 -13.60 3.41
CA GLN A 195 -19.94 -13.96 4.49
C GLN A 195 -18.68 -14.65 3.98
N THR A 196 -18.82 -15.66 3.12
CA THR A 196 -17.67 -16.33 2.49
C THR A 196 -16.79 -15.35 1.73
N ARG A 197 -17.38 -14.36 1.05
CA ARG A 197 -16.61 -13.31 0.36
C ARG A 197 -15.78 -12.47 1.33
N ARG A 198 -16.35 -12.06 2.47
CA ARG A 198 -15.59 -11.33 3.49
C ARG A 198 -14.46 -12.16 4.07
N ASP A 199 -14.71 -13.42 4.39
CA ASP A 199 -13.71 -14.31 4.98
C ASP A 199 -12.51 -14.46 4.03
N LEU A 200 -12.77 -14.70 2.74
CA LEU A 200 -11.74 -14.74 1.70
C LEU A 200 -10.92 -13.44 1.64
N CYS A 201 -11.58 -12.27 1.60
CA CYS A 201 -10.88 -10.99 1.57
C CYS A 201 -10.02 -10.77 2.82
N MET A 202 -10.52 -11.15 4.00
CA MET A 202 -9.78 -11.07 5.26
C MET A 202 -8.55 -11.99 5.26
N GLU A 203 -8.67 -13.22 4.74
CA GLU A 203 -7.54 -14.14 4.57
C GLU A 203 -6.46 -13.56 3.64
N VAL A 204 -6.87 -13.00 2.50
CA VAL A 204 -5.96 -12.36 1.54
C VAL A 204 -5.24 -11.15 2.15
N ILE A 205 -5.96 -10.30 2.88
CA ILE A 205 -5.39 -9.15 3.59
C ILE A 205 -4.38 -9.63 4.63
N ALA A 206 -4.74 -10.64 5.43
CA ALA A 206 -3.88 -11.17 6.48
C ALA A 206 -2.61 -11.80 5.91
N ALA A 207 -2.72 -12.57 4.82
CA ALA A 207 -1.57 -13.15 4.14
C ALA A 207 -0.63 -12.08 3.56
N SER A 208 -1.19 -11.14 2.79
CA SER A 208 -0.41 -10.06 2.19
C SER A 208 0.26 -9.18 3.25
N GLY A 209 -0.42 -8.94 4.38
CA GLY A 209 0.15 -8.17 5.48
C GLY A 209 1.23 -8.90 6.27
N ARG A 210 1.10 -10.23 6.47
CA ARG A 210 2.17 -11.04 7.08
C ARG A 210 3.44 -10.96 6.25
N ASP A 211 3.34 -11.14 4.94
CA ASP A 211 4.52 -11.08 4.05
C ASP A 211 5.24 -9.72 4.13
N VAL A 212 4.49 -8.61 4.17
CA VAL A 212 5.09 -7.27 4.33
C VAL A 212 5.78 -7.14 5.68
N VAL A 213 5.16 -7.61 6.76
CA VAL A 213 5.72 -7.55 8.13
C VAL A 213 6.95 -8.45 8.28
N ASP A 214 6.91 -9.65 7.72
CA ASP A 214 8.03 -10.59 7.74
C ASP A 214 9.23 -10.06 6.93
N GLY A 215 8.97 -9.23 5.91
CA GLY A 215 9.97 -8.50 5.14
C GLY A 215 10.58 -7.26 5.85
N ILE A 216 10.12 -6.89 7.04
CA ILE A 216 10.67 -5.74 7.77
C ILE A 216 12.09 -6.09 8.26
N PRO A 217 13.12 -5.28 7.95
CA PRO A 217 14.48 -5.49 8.43
C PRO A 217 14.58 -5.39 9.96
N ARG A 218 15.52 -6.12 10.58
CA ARG A 218 15.80 -6.06 12.03
C ARG A 218 16.13 -4.64 12.50
N SER A 219 16.84 -3.86 11.70
CA SER A 219 17.12 -2.44 12.00
C SER A 219 15.87 -1.57 12.11
N LEU A 220 14.73 -2.01 11.56
CA LEU A 220 13.43 -1.36 11.67
C LEU A 220 12.46 -2.12 12.59
N GLY A 221 12.97 -3.04 13.42
CA GLY A 221 12.18 -3.78 14.40
C GLY A 221 11.53 -5.07 13.89
N GLY A 222 11.85 -5.51 12.66
CA GLY A 222 11.33 -6.75 12.08
C GLY A 222 12.25 -7.97 12.28
N LYS A 223 12.05 -9.00 11.46
CA LYS A 223 12.80 -10.27 11.52
C LYS A 223 13.72 -10.49 10.32
N ALA A 224 13.47 -9.79 9.20
CA ALA A 224 14.27 -9.94 7.99
C ALA A 224 15.72 -9.50 8.24
N ARG A 225 16.65 -10.15 7.54
CA ARG A 225 18.08 -9.82 7.64
C ARG A 225 18.29 -8.40 7.13
N ASP A 226 19.05 -7.61 7.87
CA ASP A 226 19.58 -6.36 7.32
C ASP A 226 20.67 -6.71 6.30
N THR A 227 20.62 -6.11 5.10
CA THR A 227 21.71 -6.24 4.13
C THR A 227 22.96 -5.49 4.63
N ASP A 228 22.78 -4.26 5.12
CA ASP A 228 23.73 -3.46 5.93
C ASP A 228 22.97 -2.25 6.53
N PRO A 229 22.76 -2.17 7.86
CA PRO A 229 22.01 -1.08 8.51
C PRO A 229 22.60 0.32 8.35
N HIS A 230 23.89 0.42 8.04
CA HIS A 230 24.65 1.66 7.94
C HIS A 230 24.93 2.08 6.50
N ALA A 231 24.66 1.21 5.52
CA ALA A 231 24.77 1.57 4.12
C ALA A 231 23.73 2.63 3.71
N PRO A 232 24.05 3.52 2.75
CA PRO A 232 23.08 4.44 2.17
C PRO A 232 21.82 3.73 1.63
N THR A 233 21.93 2.45 1.24
CA THR A 233 20.80 1.62 0.79
C THR A 233 19.76 1.40 1.88
N ALA A 234 20.16 1.32 3.16
CA ALA A 234 19.22 1.16 4.27
C ALA A 234 18.23 2.33 4.40
N TYR A 235 18.64 3.54 3.99
CA TYR A 235 17.72 4.68 3.91
C TYR A 235 16.69 4.47 2.81
N PHE A 236 17.11 4.05 1.61
CA PHE A 236 16.20 3.78 0.50
C PHE A 236 15.25 2.62 0.80
N ASP A 237 15.72 1.58 1.49
CA ASP A 237 14.89 0.45 1.90
C ASP A 237 13.84 0.89 2.93
N ALA A 238 14.21 1.76 3.87
CA ALA A 238 13.25 2.40 4.78
C ALA A 238 12.19 3.22 4.01
N VAL A 239 12.60 4.04 3.03
CA VAL A 239 11.66 4.82 2.19
C VAL A 239 10.67 3.93 1.45
N ARG A 240 11.15 2.82 0.89
CA ARG A 240 10.32 1.86 0.12
C ARG A 240 9.24 1.17 0.98
N LEU A 241 9.51 1.01 2.28
CA LEU A 241 8.57 0.40 3.22
C LEU A 241 7.50 1.36 3.76
N ILE A 242 7.68 2.67 3.60
CA ILE A 242 6.72 3.66 4.13
C ILE A 242 5.30 3.40 3.62
N TRP A 243 5.11 3.18 2.32
CA TRP A 243 3.77 3.01 1.75
C TRP A 243 3.10 1.68 2.13
N PRO A 244 3.78 0.52 2.02
CA PRO A 244 3.23 -0.74 2.50
C PRO A 244 2.85 -0.73 3.98
N LEU A 245 3.74 -0.20 4.84
CA LEU A 245 3.47 -0.13 6.28
C LEU A 245 2.35 0.87 6.59
N SER A 246 2.30 2.00 5.88
CA SER A 246 1.21 2.97 6.03
C SER A 246 -0.14 2.34 5.69
N HIS A 247 -0.24 1.62 4.56
CA HIS A 247 -1.49 0.93 4.19
C HIS A 247 -1.90 -0.10 5.23
N LEU A 248 -0.96 -0.93 5.69
CA LEU A 248 -1.24 -1.91 6.74
C LEU A 248 -1.79 -1.24 7.99
N TYR A 249 -1.11 -0.21 8.50
CA TYR A 249 -1.50 0.47 9.73
C TYR A 249 -2.87 1.15 9.64
N VAL A 250 -3.19 1.80 8.51
CA VAL A 250 -4.43 2.59 8.37
C VAL A 250 -5.65 1.75 7.99
N ILE A 251 -5.49 0.60 7.32
CA ILE A 251 -6.61 -0.23 6.88
C ILE A 251 -7.16 -1.04 8.05
N PRO A 252 -8.43 -0.85 8.45
CA PRO A 252 -8.97 -1.41 9.69
C PRO A 252 -9.26 -2.92 9.61
N THR A 253 -9.46 -3.46 8.41
CA THR A 253 -9.62 -4.90 8.17
C THR A 253 -8.29 -5.68 8.26
N THR A 254 -7.16 -4.99 8.37
CA THR A 254 -5.87 -5.63 8.64
C THR A 254 -5.87 -6.13 10.10
N PRO A 255 -5.42 -7.38 10.37
CA PRO A 255 -5.27 -7.88 11.73
C PRO A 255 -4.47 -6.95 12.64
N SER A 256 -4.94 -6.76 13.88
CA SER A 256 -4.41 -5.79 14.84
C SER A 256 -2.90 -5.94 15.10
N HIS A 257 -2.42 -7.17 15.28
CA HIS A 257 -0.99 -7.45 15.49
C HIS A 257 -0.11 -7.00 14.32
N LEU A 258 -0.58 -7.11 13.07
CA LEU A 258 0.14 -6.63 11.89
C LEU A 258 0.12 -5.10 11.81
N ARG A 259 -1.00 -4.48 12.19
CA ARG A 259 -1.12 -3.01 12.29
C ARG A 259 -0.17 -2.44 13.33
N VAL A 260 -0.01 -3.11 14.47
CA VAL A 260 0.95 -2.74 15.52
C VAL A 260 2.38 -2.85 15.03
N ALA A 261 2.75 -3.97 14.40
CA ALA A 261 4.09 -4.13 13.82
C ALA A 261 4.40 -3.06 12.76
N ALA A 262 3.43 -2.75 11.91
CA ALA A 262 3.57 -1.68 10.92
C ALA A 262 3.74 -0.29 11.55
N ARG A 263 2.98 0.01 12.61
CA ARG A 263 3.11 1.25 13.40
C ARG A 263 4.51 1.38 14.00
N GLU A 264 5.01 0.33 14.64
CA GLU A 264 6.34 0.34 15.26
C GLU A 264 7.46 0.57 14.24
N ALA A 265 7.38 -0.10 13.09
CA ALA A 265 8.34 0.10 12.01
C ALA A 265 8.29 1.54 11.45
N LEU A 266 7.09 2.09 11.23
CA LEU A 266 6.92 3.49 10.79
C LEU A 266 7.51 4.49 11.79
N LEU A 267 7.31 4.28 13.09
CA LEU A 267 7.89 5.13 14.14
C LEU A 267 9.42 5.10 14.11
N ARG A 268 10.03 3.92 13.92
CA ARG A 268 11.49 3.78 13.78
C ARG A 268 12.00 4.45 12.51
N ILE A 269 11.33 4.27 11.38
CA ILE A 269 11.67 4.98 10.12
C ILE A 269 11.63 6.50 10.33
N GLY A 270 10.60 7.00 11.01
CA GLY A 270 10.45 8.42 11.29
C GLY A 270 11.50 8.98 12.24
N ARG A 271 11.69 8.34 13.41
CA ARG A 271 12.52 8.85 14.50
C ARG A 271 14.01 8.51 14.35
N GLU A 272 14.32 7.29 13.92
CA GLU A 272 15.71 6.80 13.86
C GLU A 272 16.36 7.09 12.49
N LYS A 273 15.59 7.05 11.39
CA LYS A 273 16.10 7.38 10.04
C LYS A 273 15.80 8.81 9.59
N GLY A 274 15.03 9.57 10.37
CA GLY A 274 14.71 10.97 10.10
C GLY A 274 13.73 11.20 8.95
N ILE A 275 12.97 10.17 8.55
CA ILE A 275 12.03 10.27 7.42
C ILE A 275 10.63 10.62 7.94
N LEU A 276 10.39 11.91 8.16
CA LEU A 276 9.15 12.43 8.81
C LEU A 276 7.86 12.04 8.09
N THR A 277 7.89 11.72 6.79
CA THR A 277 6.71 11.21 6.08
C THR A 277 6.18 9.91 6.71
N ALA A 278 7.05 9.07 7.27
CA ALA A 278 6.64 7.87 7.99
C ALA A 278 5.87 8.17 9.28
N LEU A 279 6.06 9.37 9.84
CA LEU A 279 5.32 9.83 11.03
C LEU A 279 3.91 10.34 10.70
N THR A 280 3.54 10.40 9.43
CA THR A 280 2.23 10.90 8.97
C THR A 280 1.57 9.86 8.05
N PRO A 281 1.35 8.62 8.50
CA PRO A 281 0.73 7.58 7.68
C PRO A 281 -0.67 8.03 7.30
N ARG A 282 -0.85 8.41 6.05
CA ARG A 282 -2.09 9.03 5.60
C ARG A 282 -3.19 7.98 5.54
N ALA A 283 -4.08 7.98 6.52
CA ALA A 283 -5.45 7.60 6.24
C ALA A 283 -6.02 8.69 5.32
N GLY A 284 -6.37 8.34 4.09
CA GLY A 284 -7.32 9.17 3.37
C GLY A 284 -8.52 9.31 4.28
N GLY A 285 -8.87 10.55 4.69
CA GLY A 285 -9.96 10.87 5.62
C GLY A 285 -11.34 10.56 5.04
N ALA A 286 -11.51 9.36 4.50
CA ALA A 286 -12.74 8.88 3.92
C ALA A 286 -13.66 8.50 5.07
N HIS A 287 -14.71 9.29 5.21
CA HIS A 287 -15.83 8.95 6.06
C HIS A 287 -16.68 7.96 5.27
N PHE A 288 -16.82 6.76 5.81
CA PHE A 288 -17.68 5.73 5.24
C PHE A 288 -18.98 5.67 6.04
N PRO A 289 -20.13 5.41 5.39
CA PRO A 289 -21.38 5.17 6.08
C PRO A 289 -21.27 4.00 7.08
N PRO A 290 -21.98 4.03 8.22
CA PRO A 290 -21.92 2.97 9.24
C PRO A 290 -22.17 1.57 8.67
N GLU A 291 -23.07 1.45 7.69
CA GLU A 291 -23.41 0.20 7.02
C GLU A 291 -22.20 -0.40 6.33
N THR A 292 -21.35 0.43 5.73
CA THR A 292 -20.14 0.03 5.01
C THR A 292 -19.08 -0.51 5.98
N LEU A 293 -19.03 0.02 7.20
CA LEU A 293 -18.06 -0.35 8.24
C LEU A 293 -18.55 -1.47 9.17
N LYS A 294 -19.76 -1.98 8.98
CA LYS A 294 -20.36 -2.94 9.90
C LYS A 294 -19.53 -4.23 9.97
N GLY A 295 -19.28 -4.70 11.19
CA GLY A 295 -18.47 -5.90 11.46
C GLY A 295 -16.95 -5.70 11.31
N ILE A 296 -16.49 -4.52 10.90
CA ILE A 296 -15.05 -4.21 10.85
C ILE A 296 -14.61 -3.75 12.25
N PRO A 297 -13.58 -4.36 12.84
CA PRO A 297 -13.06 -3.92 14.14
C PRO A 297 -12.50 -2.50 13.99
N VAL A 298 -13.19 -1.54 14.60
CA VAL A 298 -12.65 -0.20 14.81
C VAL A 298 -11.76 -0.27 16.05
N ASP A 299 -10.63 -0.94 15.93
CA ASP A 299 -9.62 -0.88 16.99
C ASP A 299 -9.10 0.55 17.04
N GLU A 300 -9.40 1.24 18.14
CA GLU A 300 -8.65 2.39 18.61
C GLU A 300 -7.26 1.86 18.99
N LEU A 301 -6.36 1.77 18.00
CA LEU A 301 -4.94 1.72 18.32
C LEU A 301 -4.68 3.00 19.10
N ASP A 302 -4.44 2.87 20.40
CA ASP A 302 -4.23 4.00 21.29
C ASP A 302 -3.07 4.83 20.74
N ASP A 303 -3.43 5.96 20.11
CA ASP A 303 -2.48 6.92 19.56
C ASP A 303 -1.94 7.83 20.68
N SER A 304 -2.33 7.59 21.95
CA SER A 304 -1.77 8.30 23.09
C SER A 304 -0.29 7.97 23.31
N GLU A 305 0.45 8.98 23.76
CA GLU A 305 1.89 8.93 24.03
C GLU A 305 2.29 7.84 25.06
N GLY A 306 1.32 7.25 25.78
CA GLY A 306 1.55 6.25 26.82
C GLY A 306 2.02 4.88 26.33
N TYR A 307 1.81 4.55 25.04
CA TYR A 307 2.27 3.30 24.42
C TYR A 307 3.55 3.51 23.58
N LEU A 308 4.49 4.27 24.14
CA LEU A 308 5.86 4.34 23.65
C LEU A 308 6.70 3.33 24.45
N PRO A 309 7.17 2.21 23.85
CA PRO A 309 8.19 1.42 24.52
C PRO A 309 9.38 2.34 24.82
N ASN A 310 9.81 2.36 26.09
CA ASN A 310 10.99 3.09 26.55
C ASN A 310 12.23 2.57 25.81
N ILE A 311 12.47 3.08 24.60
CA ILE A 311 13.74 2.89 23.90
C ILE A 311 14.71 3.87 24.57
N VAL A 312 15.41 3.33 25.57
CA VAL A 312 16.45 4.02 26.33
C VAL A 312 17.46 4.63 25.36
N ILE A 313 17.42 5.95 25.19
CA ILE A 313 18.52 6.71 24.63
C ILE A 313 19.65 6.60 25.66
N LYS A 314 20.59 5.66 25.47
CA LYS A 314 21.88 5.69 26.18
C LYS A 314 22.64 6.92 25.68
N ALA A 315 22.34 8.07 26.28
CA ALA A 315 23.26 9.20 26.24
C ALA A 315 24.57 8.72 26.90
N GLY A 316 25.65 8.76 26.13
CA GLY A 316 26.97 8.34 26.58
C GLY A 316 27.34 8.99 27.90
N ALA A 317 27.70 8.15 28.87
CA ALA A 317 28.34 8.57 30.10
C ALA A 317 29.61 9.37 29.76
N LYS A 318 29.60 10.68 30.07
CA LYS A 318 30.82 11.46 30.16
C LYS A 318 31.59 10.99 31.40
N GLY A 319 32.73 10.34 31.17
CA GLY A 319 33.74 10.10 32.19
C GLY A 319 34.38 11.42 32.69
N PRO A 320 35.03 11.40 33.86
CA PRO A 320 35.34 12.59 34.65
C PRO A 320 36.71 13.19 34.29
N GLY A 321 36.83 14.51 34.42
CA GLY A 321 38.09 15.27 34.38
C GLY A 321 37.87 16.65 33.78
N ALA A 322 38.37 17.76 34.32
CA ALA A 322 39.23 18.01 35.46
C ALA A 322 38.89 19.42 35.99
N LYS A 323 39.04 19.63 37.30
CA LYS A 323 39.10 20.98 37.89
C LYS A 323 40.51 21.55 37.63
N LEU A 324 40.55 22.87 37.45
CA LEU A 324 41.75 23.73 37.47
C LEU A 324 42.66 23.40 38.66
#